data_AF-A0A935LL51-F1
#
_entry.id   AF-A0A935LL51-F1
#
_cell.length_a   1.000
_cell.length_b   1.000
_cell.length_c   1.000
_cell.angle_alpha   90.00
_cell.angle_beta   90.00
_cell.angle_gamma   90.00
#
_symmetry.space_group_name_H-M   'P 1'
#
loop_
_entity.id
_entity.type
_entity.pdbx_description
1 polymer ?
#
loop_
_entity_poly.entity_id
_entity_poly.type
_entity_poly.pdbx_seq_one_letter_code
_entity_poly.pdbx_strand_id
1 'polypeptide(L)'
;MYDIGSLYRQSSRKGAAVFAYDPGKALKWLTRAFDSGRLTAAYKIALTYASIDDDMEAMGWAQVYSHYMQPREKSGNQQQLRLALLNDLYARIGRNRESAIEARLMSLLDKHGPDYEASQRRDEPMHPDWIADGDECKVTKPLKGKPEKTRIPEVGLVEYLVAIDTRGQPGDFVALDSAPHAMLERDLRAVVMRLDCKPQAGTRYVFQNVHLQLASRLELDND
;
A
#
# COMPACT_ATOMS: atom_id res chain seq x y z
N MET A 1 5.35 13.54 4.14
CA MET A 1 5.22 13.76 2.67
C MET A 1 4.35 12.70 2.02
N TYR A 2 4.55 11.43 2.37
CA TYR A 2 3.77 10.31 1.86
C TYR A 2 2.25 10.44 2.07
N ASP A 3 1.79 10.75 3.28
CA ASP A 3 0.35 10.80 3.59
C ASP A 3 -0.35 11.90 2.80
N ILE A 4 0.29 13.07 2.67
CA ILE A 4 -0.21 14.18 1.85
C ILE A 4 -0.35 13.74 0.40
N GLY A 5 0.66 13.07 -0.16
CA GLY A 5 0.59 12.53 -1.52
C GLY A 5 -0.52 11.49 -1.69
N SER A 6 -0.70 10.63 -0.69
CA SER A 6 -1.77 9.62 -0.66
C SER A 6 -3.16 10.23 -0.60
N LEU A 7 -3.35 11.29 0.18
CA LEU A 7 -4.61 12.03 0.25
C LEU A 7 -4.95 12.72 -1.09
N TYR A 8 -3.97 13.29 -1.81
CA TYR A 8 -4.19 13.83 -3.16
C TYR A 8 -4.49 12.75 -4.20
N ARG A 9 -4.04 11.50 -3.98
CA ARG A 9 -4.32 10.35 -4.85
C ARG A 9 -5.72 9.77 -4.63
N GLN A 10 -6.31 9.98 -3.45
CA GLN A 10 -7.60 9.41 -3.09
C GLN A 10 -8.67 9.83 -4.12
N SER A 11 -9.21 8.86 -4.86
CA SER A 11 -10.21 9.17 -5.90
C SER A 11 -11.43 9.84 -5.26
N SER A 12 -11.87 10.96 -5.83
CA SER A 12 -13.00 11.79 -5.39
C SER A 12 -14.39 11.11 -5.43
N ARG A 13 -14.46 9.77 -5.59
CA ARG A 13 -15.72 9.01 -5.52
C ARG A 13 -16.32 8.94 -4.10
N LYS A 14 -15.70 9.59 -3.11
CA LYS A 14 -16.19 9.69 -1.74
C LYS A 14 -16.46 11.15 -1.43
N GLY A 15 -17.69 11.49 -1.05
CA GLY A 15 -18.03 12.80 -0.45
C GLY A 15 -17.36 13.08 0.90
N ALA A 16 -16.29 12.35 1.23
CA ALA A 16 -15.50 12.43 2.46
C ALA A 16 -13.98 12.55 2.19
N ALA A 17 -13.56 12.74 0.94
CA ALA A 17 -12.15 12.98 0.63
C ALA A 17 -11.71 14.35 1.18
N VAL A 18 -10.62 14.37 1.94
CA VAL A 18 -10.09 15.60 2.56
C VAL A 18 -9.50 16.54 1.51
N PHE A 19 -8.90 15.98 0.45
CA PHE A 19 -8.42 16.73 -0.70
C PHE A 19 -9.14 16.30 -1.98
N ALA A 20 -9.30 17.25 -2.91
CA ALA A 20 -9.68 16.91 -4.27
C ALA A 20 -8.58 16.06 -4.91
N TYR A 21 -8.99 15.06 -5.68
CA TYR A 21 -8.07 14.25 -6.47
C TYR A 21 -7.21 15.15 -7.37
N ASP A 22 -5.90 15.05 -7.22
CA ASP A 22 -4.90 15.85 -7.94
C ASP A 22 -3.65 14.99 -8.19
N PRO A 23 -3.57 14.29 -9.33
CA PRO A 23 -2.48 13.36 -9.61
C PRO A 23 -1.13 14.07 -9.68
N GLY A 24 -1.07 15.33 -10.14
CA GLY A 24 0.17 16.11 -10.18
C GLY A 24 0.72 16.38 -8.78
N LYS A 25 -0.13 16.80 -7.84
CA LYS A 25 0.28 16.95 -6.44
C LYS A 25 0.60 15.61 -5.77
N ALA A 26 -0.18 14.57 -6.05
CA ALA A 26 0.09 13.22 -5.55
C ALA A 26 1.51 12.77 -5.95
N LEU A 27 1.83 12.83 -7.25
CA LEU A 27 3.15 12.51 -7.79
C LEU A 27 4.24 13.33 -7.12
N LYS A 28 4.08 14.66 -7.03
CA LYS A 28 5.07 15.54 -6.38
C LYS A 28 5.40 15.10 -4.95
N TRP A 29 4.39 14.81 -4.13
CA TRP A 29 4.59 14.48 -2.73
C TRP A 29 5.05 13.04 -2.51
N LEU A 30 4.57 12.11 -3.33
CA LEU A 30 5.00 10.71 -3.27
C LEU A 30 6.43 10.56 -3.77
N THR A 31 6.85 11.23 -4.85
CA THR A 31 8.25 11.21 -5.30
C THR A 31 9.20 11.69 -4.21
N ARG A 32 8.87 12.81 -3.55
CA ARG A 32 9.68 13.27 -2.40
C ARG A 32 9.71 12.28 -1.24
N ALA A 33 8.62 11.55 -1.01
CA ALA A 33 8.58 10.51 0.01
C ALA A 33 9.49 9.34 -0.37
N PHE A 34 9.49 8.92 -1.65
CA PHE A 34 10.41 7.92 -2.18
C PHE A 34 11.86 8.38 -2.05
N ASP A 35 12.20 9.60 -2.49
CA ASP A 35 13.55 10.18 -2.35
C ASP A 35 13.99 10.27 -0.88
N SER A 36 13.04 10.27 0.07
CA SER A 36 13.29 10.24 1.51
C SER A 36 13.25 8.83 2.13
N GLY A 37 13.20 7.78 1.32
CA GLY A 37 13.33 6.39 1.76
C GLY A 37 12.04 5.60 1.95
N ARG A 38 10.89 6.17 1.58
CA ARG A 38 9.58 5.49 1.69
C ARG A 38 9.34 4.62 0.46
N LEU A 39 9.64 3.32 0.53
CA LEU A 39 9.54 2.41 -0.62
C LEU A 39 8.10 2.30 -1.16
N THR A 40 7.11 2.24 -0.27
CA THR A 40 5.69 2.15 -0.65
C THR A 40 5.24 3.34 -1.49
N ALA A 41 5.96 4.47 -1.44
CA ALA A 41 5.70 5.60 -2.31
C ALA A 41 5.88 5.24 -3.79
N ALA A 42 6.90 4.45 -4.17
CA ALA A 42 7.10 4.02 -5.56
C ALA A 42 5.90 3.23 -6.10
N TYR A 43 5.31 2.35 -5.29
CA TYR A 43 4.10 1.62 -5.65
C TYR A 43 2.91 2.57 -5.90
N LYS A 44 2.72 3.57 -5.03
CA LYS A 44 1.65 4.56 -5.21
C LYS A 44 1.89 5.53 -6.36
N ILE A 45 3.14 5.87 -6.66
CA ILE A 45 3.50 6.63 -7.86
C ILE A 45 3.10 5.84 -9.10
N ALA A 46 3.45 4.55 -9.16
CA ALA A 46 3.07 3.67 -10.26
C ALA A 46 1.55 3.62 -10.46
N LEU A 47 0.78 3.44 -9.37
CA LEU A 47 -0.68 3.46 -9.41
C LEU A 47 -1.25 4.82 -9.83
N THR A 48 -0.58 5.93 -9.50
CA THR A 48 -1.02 7.28 -9.88
C THR A 48 -0.85 7.48 -11.38
N TYR A 49 0.31 7.13 -11.96
CA TYR A 49 0.51 7.16 -13.41
C TYR A 49 -0.46 6.24 -14.15
N ALA A 50 -0.66 5.02 -13.64
CA ALA A 50 -1.63 4.08 -14.21
C ALA A 50 -3.07 4.63 -14.22
N SER A 51 -3.44 5.46 -13.24
CA SER A 51 -4.77 6.07 -13.16
C SER A 51 -5.00 7.24 -14.12
N ILE A 52 -3.93 7.78 -14.70
CA ILE A 52 -3.96 8.82 -15.74
C ILE A 52 -3.51 8.28 -17.10
N ASP A 53 -3.60 6.96 -17.28
CA ASP A 53 -3.28 6.22 -18.51
C ASP A 53 -1.82 6.38 -19.02
N ASP A 54 -0.88 6.71 -18.13
CA ASP A 54 0.55 6.71 -18.43
C ASP A 54 1.20 5.39 -18.00
N ASP A 55 0.89 4.33 -18.74
CA ASP A 55 1.27 2.98 -18.36
C ASP A 55 2.79 2.74 -18.42
N MET A 56 3.51 3.45 -19.31
CA MET A 56 4.97 3.33 -19.39
C MET A 56 5.65 3.91 -18.15
N GLU A 57 5.22 5.08 -17.67
CA GLU A 57 5.69 5.61 -16.39
C GLU A 57 5.29 4.74 -15.22
N ALA A 58 4.05 4.25 -15.21
CA ALA A 58 3.56 3.35 -14.20
C ALA A 58 4.42 2.09 -14.10
N MET A 59 4.76 1.48 -15.24
CA MET A 59 5.64 0.32 -15.31
C MET A 59 7.04 0.63 -14.80
N GLY A 60 7.63 1.76 -15.19
CA GLY A 60 8.93 2.19 -14.70
C GLY A 60 8.97 2.24 -13.16
N TRP A 61 8.00 2.92 -12.55
CA TRP A 61 7.92 3.02 -11.09
C TRP A 61 7.56 1.69 -10.39
N ALA A 62 6.76 0.83 -11.02
CA ALA A 62 6.49 -0.50 -10.51
C ALA A 62 7.75 -1.39 -10.51
N GLN A 63 8.61 -1.23 -11.52
CA GLN A 63 9.92 -1.89 -11.57
C GLN A 63 10.89 -1.32 -10.53
N VAL A 64 10.89 0.01 -10.28
CA VAL A 64 11.67 0.63 -9.19
C VAL A 64 11.26 0.06 -7.83
N TYR A 65 9.94 -0.01 -7.56
CA TYR A 65 9.42 -0.66 -6.36
C TYR A 65 9.90 -2.11 -6.26
N SER A 66 9.86 -2.84 -7.38
CA SER A 66 10.30 -4.23 -7.45
C SER A 66 11.80 -4.43 -7.23
N HIS A 67 12.62 -3.47 -7.67
CA HIS A 67 14.07 -3.46 -7.53
C HIS A 67 14.50 -3.32 -6.07
N TYR A 68 13.91 -2.36 -5.34
CA TYR A 68 14.25 -2.09 -3.95
C TYR A 68 13.54 -2.99 -2.94
N MET A 69 12.47 -3.67 -3.33
CA MET A 69 11.78 -4.65 -2.48
C MET A 69 12.70 -5.85 -2.21
N GLN A 70 13.27 -5.93 -1.00
CA GLN A 70 14.17 -7.02 -0.63
C GLN A 70 13.40 -8.34 -0.45
N PRO A 71 13.99 -9.51 -0.82
CA PRO A 71 13.39 -10.83 -0.59
C PRO A 71 13.14 -11.19 0.89
N ARG A 72 13.75 -10.44 1.82
CA ARG A 72 13.62 -10.65 3.26
C ARG A 72 12.36 -10.02 3.86
N GLU A 73 11.67 -9.14 3.15
CA GLU A 73 10.31 -8.71 3.52
C GLU A 73 9.30 -9.80 3.13
N LYS A 74 9.16 -10.75 4.04
CA LYS A 74 8.43 -12.02 3.89
C LYS A 74 6.92 -11.90 4.13
N SER A 75 6.25 -10.87 3.62
CA SER A 75 4.79 -10.93 3.53
C SER A 75 4.41 -11.38 2.11
N GLY A 76 3.72 -12.51 1.98
CA GLY A 76 3.17 -12.94 0.68
C GLY A 76 2.30 -11.86 0.03
N ASN A 77 1.79 -10.93 0.84
CA ASN A 77 0.90 -9.84 0.47
C ASN A 77 1.59 -8.83 -0.47
N GLN A 78 2.80 -8.37 -0.14
CA GLN A 78 3.53 -7.40 -0.95
C GLN A 78 3.95 -8.00 -2.29
N GLN A 79 4.38 -9.26 -2.29
CA GLN A 79 4.73 -9.97 -3.51
C GLN A 79 3.53 -10.07 -4.45
N GLN A 80 2.34 -10.38 -3.91
CA GLN A 80 1.12 -10.43 -4.70
C GLN A 80 0.68 -9.07 -5.23
N LEU A 81 0.75 -7.99 -4.41
CA LEU A 81 0.46 -6.63 -4.86
C LEU A 81 1.36 -6.20 -6.02
N ARG A 82 2.65 -6.46 -5.89
CA ARG A 82 3.65 -6.22 -6.92
C ARG A 82 3.32 -6.98 -8.20
N LEU A 83 3.10 -8.29 -8.08
CA LEU A 83 2.81 -9.16 -9.22
C LEU A 83 1.50 -8.78 -9.93
N ALA A 84 0.46 -8.43 -9.17
CA ALA A 84 -0.81 -7.98 -9.71
C ALA A 84 -0.64 -6.71 -10.56
N LEU A 85 0.06 -5.70 -10.02
CA LEU A 85 0.33 -4.46 -10.74
C LEU A 85 1.19 -4.69 -11.99
N LEU A 86 2.27 -5.46 -11.88
CA LEU A 86 3.14 -5.73 -13.03
C LEU A 86 2.40 -6.48 -14.14
N ASN A 87 1.62 -7.51 -13.79
CA ASN A 87 0.87 -8.30 -14.77
C ASN A 87 -0.18 -7.45 -15.50
N ASP A 88 -0.89 -6.60 -14.75
CA ASP A 88 -1.87 -5.67 -15.32
C ASP A 88 -1.21 -4.68 -16.29
N LEU A 89 -0.09 -4.05 -15.89
CA LEU A 89 0.64 -3.13 -16.76
C LEU A 89 1.23 -3.84 -17.99
N TYR A 90 1.76 -5.06 -17.86
CA TYR A 90 2.22 -5.83 -19.01
C TYR A 90 1.10 -6.18 -19.98
N ALA A 91 -0.11 -6.45 -19.48
CA ALA A 91 -1.28 -6.71 -20.32
C ALA A 91 -1.70 -5.47 -21.12
N ARG A 92 -1.56 -4.26 -20.54
CA ARG A 92 -1.90 -2.98 -21.19
C ARG A 92 -0.83 -2.50 -22.19
N ILE A 93 0.45 -2.60 -21.82
CA ILE A 93 1.58 -2.08 -22.60
C ILE A 93 2.01 -3.05 -23.72
N GLY A 94 1.83 -4.35 -23.50
CA GLY A 94 2.37 -5.41 -24.34
C GLY A 94 3.80 -5.81 -23.97
N ARG A 95 4.10 -7.11 -24.04
CA ARG A 95 5.41 -7.69 -23.67
C ARG A 95 6.53 -7.38 -24.64
N ASN A 96 6.24 -6.84 -25.83
CA ASN A 96 7.25 -6.51 -26.83
C ASN A 96 8.03 -5.20 -26.53
N ARG A 97 7.76 -4.55 -25.39
CA ARG A 97 8.39 -3.28 -24.99
C ARG A 97 9.46 -3.43 -23.90
N GLU A 98 9.98 -4.63 -23.67
CA GLU A 98 10.96 -4.93 -22.61
C GLU A 98 12.15 -3.95 -22.61
N SER A 99 12.78 -3.69 -23.76
CA SER A 99 13.90 -2.75 -23.82
C SER A 99 13.53 -1.31 -23.44
N ALA A 100 12.31 -0.87 -23.76
CA ALA A 100 11.83 0.46 -23.36
C ALA A 100 11.51 0.53 -21.86
N ILE A 101 10.98 -0.56 -21.30
CA ILE A 101 10.74 -0.70 -19.86
C ILE A 101 12.06 -0.68 -19.09
N GLU A 102 13.06 -1.43 -19.56
CA GLU A 102 14.39 -1.47 -18.97
C GLU A 102 15.08 -0.10 -19.01
N ALA A 103 15.08 0.56 -20.18
CA ALA A 103 15.63 1.90 -20.31
C ALA A 103 14.94 2.90 -19.37
N ARG A 104 13.61 2.79 -19.20
CA ARG A 104 12.86 3.65 -18.28
C ARG A 104 13.21 3.37 -16.83
N LEU A 105 13.30 2.10 -16.43
CA LEU A 105 13.75 1.69 -15.10
C LEU A 105 15.11 2.29 -14.78
N MET A 106 16.10 2.10 -15.67
CA MET A 106 17.46 2.62 -15.46
C MET A 106 17.45 4.13 -15.30
N SER A 107 16.71 4.85 -16.15
CA SER A 107 16.56 6.32 -16.02
C SER A 107 15.97 6.75 -14.67
N LEU A 108 15.01 6.00 -14.13
CA LEU A 108 14.42 6.30 -12.82
C LEU A 108 15.39 5.97 -11.67
N LEU A 109 16.11 4.85 -11.76
CA LEU A 109 17.13 4.47 -10.76
C LEU A 109 18.28 5.48 -10.75
N ASP A 110 18.76 5.92 -11.91
CA ASP A 110 19.82 6.94 -11.99
C ASP A 110 19.38 8.26 -11.35
N LYS A 111 18.09 8.62 -11.52
CA LYS A 111 17.56 9.88 -11.03
C LYS A 111 17.21 9.87 -9.55
N HIS A 112 16.61 8.80 -9.06
CA HIS A 112 15.99 8.74 -7.72
C HIS A 112 16.69 7.77 -6.76
N GLY A 113 17.44 6.81 -7.29
CA GLY A 113 18.14 5.79 -6.52
C GLY A 113 19.14 6.35 -5.52
N PRO A 114 20.01 7.32 -5.89
CA PRO A 114 20.98 7.89 -4.94
C PRO A 114 20.33 8.51 -3.70
N ASP A 115 19.24 9.27 -3.87
CA ASP A 115 18.53 9.90 -2.75
C ASP A 115 17.83 8.87 -1.86
N TYR A 116 17.13 7.91 -2.49
CA TYR A 116 16.52 6.78 -1.79
C TYR A 116 17.57 6.02 -0.96
N GLU A 117 18.67 5.60 -1.55
CA GLU A 117 19.71 4.82 -0.87
C GLU A 117 20.43 5.62 0.22
N ALA A 118 20.67 6.92 0.00
CA ALA A 118 21.26 7.78 1.01
C ALA A 118 20.35 7.93 2.23
N SER A 119 19.03 7.94 2.03
CA SER A 119 18.06 7.97 3.14
C SER A 119 18.02 6.66 3.92
N GLN A 120 18.18 5.51 3.27
CA GLN A 120 18.24 4.19 3.93
C GLN A 120 19.45 4.02 4.85
N ARG A 121 20.52 4.80 4.63
CA ARG A 121 21.75 4.74 5.44
C ARG A 121 21.71 5.62 6.69
N ARG A 122 20.68 6.45 6.86
CA ARG A 122 20.52 7.25 8.07
C ARG A 122 19.98 6.33 9.16
N ASP A 123 20.60 6.32 10.33
CA ASP A 123 20.07 5.71 11.56
C ASP A 123 18.80 6.43 12.09
N GLU A 124 18.09 7.16 11.23
CA GLU A 124 16.80 7.75 11.56
C GLU A 124 15.79 6.60 11.68
N PRO A 125 14.89 6.65 12.68
CA PRO A 125 13.81 5.67 12.76
C PRO A 125 13.04 5.71 11.44
N MET A 126 13.14 4.63 10.66
CA MET A 126 12.30 4.47 9.47
C MET A 126 10.88 4.76 9.90
N HIS A 127 10.22 5.71 9.24
CA HIS A 127 8.77 5.73 9.33
C HIS A 127 8.34 4.36 8.81
N PRO A 128 7.68 3.53 9.63
CA PRO A 128 7.32 2.20 9.21
C PRO A 128 6.55 2.32 7.89
N ASP A 129 7.15 1.86 6.79
CA ASP A 129 6.43 1.62 5.54
C ASP A 129 5.33 0.57 5.77
N TRP A 130 5.51 -0.19 6.85
CA TRP A 130 4.71 -1.30 7.34
C TRP A 130 4.80 -1.28 8.86
N ILE A 131 3.72 -1.64 9.54
CA ILE A 131 3.80 -2.06 10.95
C ILE A 131 4.97 -3.03 11.04
N ALA A 132 6.06 -2.61 11.69
CA ALA A 132 7.09 -3.55 12.09
C ALA A 132 6.39 -4.55 13.01
N ASP A 133 6.77 -5.83 13.02
CA ASP A 133 6.25 -6.82 13.98
C ASP A 133 6.41 -6.38 15.48
N GLY A 134 7.03 -5.22 15.73
CA GLY A 134 7.08 -4.50 16.99
C GLY A 134 5.89 -3.57 17.31
N ASP A 135 4.99 -3.19 16.38
CA ASP A 135 3.73 -2.58 16.81
C ASP A 135 2.84 -3.68 17.37
N GLU A 136 2.44 -3.47 18.62
CA GLU A 136 1.77 -4.46 19.46
C GLU A 136 0.33 -4.76 19.06
N CYS A 137 -0.06 -4.42 17.82
CA CYS A 137 -1.39 -4.56 17.26
C CYS A 137 -1.50 -5.82 16.40
N LYS A 138 -2.40 -6.73 16.77
CA LYS A 138 -2.71 -7.94 15.99
C LYS A 138 -4.14 -7.90 15.52
N VAL A 139 -4.39 -8.36 14.29
CA VAL A 139 -5.76 -8.57 13.83
C VAL A 139 -6.27 -9.87 14.47
N THR A 140 -7.30 -9.77 15.30
CA THR A 140 -7.94 -10.94 15.90
C THR A 140 -8.68 -11.77 14.84
N LYS A 141 -8.71 -13.10 15.03
CA LYS A 141 -9.43 -14.00 14.12
C LYS A 141 -10.91 -13.59 14.08
N PRO A 142 -11.59 -13.78 12.93
CA PRO A 142 -13.04 -13.56 12.86
C PRO A 142 -13.72 -14.38 13.96
N LEU A 143 -14.72 -13.80 14.63
CA LEU A 143 -15.64 -14.60 15.44
C LEU A 143 -16.24 -15.69 14.54
N LYS A 144 -16.22 -16.95 14.99
CA LYS A 144 -16.81 -18.08 14.26
C LYS A 144 -18.30 -17.81 14.06
N GLY A 145 -18.65 -17.19 12.94
CA GLY A 145 -20.00 -16.90 12.48
C GLY A 145 -20.12 -17.32 11.03
N LYS A 146 -21.36 -17.54 10.56
CA LYS A 146 -21.66 -18.01 9.20
C LYS A 146 -20.79 -17.27 8.18
N PRO A 147 -20.18 -17.98 7.21
CA PRO A 147 -19.39 -17.34 6.18
C PRO A 147 -20.26 -16.27 5.55
N GLU A 148 -19.91 -15.01 5.82
CA GLU A 148 -20.43 -13.90 5.06
C GLU A 148 -20.13 -14.25 3.60
N LYS A 149 -21.07 -14.03 2.68
CA LYS A 149 -20.79 -14.19 1.26
C LYS A 149 -19.82 -13.09 0.86
N THR A 150 -18.58 -13.19 1.31
CA THR A 150 -17.54 -12.22 1.10
C THR A 150 -17.16 -12.34 -0.35
N ARG A 151 -17.52 -11.30 -1.11
CA ARG A 151 -16.94 -11.05 -2.43
C ARG A 151 -15.43 -11.28 -2.29
N ILE A 152 -14.84 -12.09 -3.17
CA ILE A 152 -13.39 -12.34 -3.11
C ILE A 152 -12.73 -10.95 -3.23
N PRO A 153 -12.06 -10.48 -2.18
CA PRO A 153 -11.45 -9.18 -2.21
C PRO A 153 -10.31 -9.19 -3.23
N GLU A 154 -10.33 -8.23 -4.15
CA GLU A 154 -9.23 -7.99 -5.08
C GLU A 154 -7.96 -7.65 -4.28
N VAL A 155 -6.80 -8.07 -4.80
CA VAL A 155 -5.51 -7.77 -4.17
C VAL A 155 -5.33 -6.26 -4.12
N GLY A 156 -5.14 -5.73 -2.91
CA GLY A 156 -5.07 -4.29 -2.71
C GLY A 156 -4.52 -3.86 -1.35
N LEU A 157 -4.30 -2.55 -1.24
CA LEU A 157 -3.80 -1.85 -0.07
C LEU A 157 -4.88 -0.87 0.39
N VAL A 158 -5.20 -0.88 1.67
CA VAL A 158 -5.96 0.21 2.29
C VAL A 158 -5.16 0.75 3.46
N GLU A 159 -5.06 2.06 3.54
CA GLU A 159 -4.39 2.76 4.61
C GLU A 159 -5.42 3.46 5.48
N TYR A 160 -5.36 3.18 6.77
CA TYR A 160 -6.20 3.79 7.78
C TYR A 160 -5.36 4.59 8.77
N LEU A 161 -5.91 5.72 9.21
CA LEU A 161 -5.54 6.34 10.46
C LEU A 161 -6.55 5.87 11.51
N VAL A 162 -6.09 5.17 12.55
CA VAL A 162 -6.92 4.53 13.56
C VAL A 162 -6.60 5.12 14.93
N ALA A 163 -7.60 5.61 15.64
CA ALA A 163 -7.47 5.92 17.06
C ALA A 163 -7.50 4.62 17.86
N ILE A 164 -6.48 4.38 18.66
CA ILE A 164 -6.40 3.25 19.59
C ILE A 164 -6.58 3.79 21.01
N ASP A 165 -7.58 3.28 21.72
CA ASP A 165 -7.89 3.70 23.09
C ASP A 165 -6.87 3.15 24.11
N THR A 166 -7.02 3.54 25.38
CA THR A 166 -6.13 3.10 26.47
C THR A 166 -6.17 1.59 26.72
N ARG A 167 -7.21 0.89 26.26
CA ARG A 167 -7.35 -0.57 26.34
C ARG A 167 -6.75 -1.29 25.14
N GLY A 168 -6.19 -0.55 24.18
CA GLY A 168 -5.63 -1.10 22.96
C GLY A 168 -6.69 -1.46 21.91
N GLN A 169 -7.92 -0.97 22.06
CA GLN A 169 -9.01 -1.24 21.12
C GLN A 169 -9.17 -0.09 20.11
N PRO A 170 -9.57 -0.38 18.86
CA PRO A 170 -9.82 0.63 17.84
C PRO A 170 -11.10 1.41 18.16
N GLY A 171 -10.98 2.73 18.18
CA GLY A 171 -12.08 3.69 18.23
C GLY A 171 -12.40 4.25 16.84
N ASP A 172 -12.34 5.56 16.70
CA ASP A 172 -12.54 6.24 15.40
C ASP A 172 -11.42 5.92 14.42
N PHE A 173 -11.76 5.80 13.14
CA PHE A 173 -10.77 5.63 12.09
C PHE A 173 -11.23 6.28 10.78
N VAL A 174 -10.26 6.69 9.97
CA VAL A 174 -10.46 7.25 8.64
C VAL A 174 -9.56 6.55 7.64
N ALA A 175 -10.12 6.19 6.49
CA ALA A 175 -9.32 5.68 5.39
C ALA A 175 -8.62 6.85 4.69
N LEU A 176 -7.29 6.82 4.70
CA LEU A 176 -6.47 7.79 4.00
C LEU A 176 -6.46 7.49 2.51
N ASP A 177 -6.37 6.20 2.17
CA ASP A 177 -6.22 5.78 0.80
C ASP A 177 -6.61 4.30 0.62
N SER A 178 -7.00 3.94 -0.61
CA SER A 178 -7.32 2.58 -1.00
C SER A 178 -6.89 2.36 -2.46
N ALA A 179 -6.20 1.26 -2.73
CA ALA A 179 -5.66 0.94 -4.04
C ALA A 179 -5.74 -0.56 -4.35
N PRO A 180 -5.95 -0.95 -5.62
CA PRO A 180 -6.25 -0.07 -6.75
C PRO A 180 -7.68 0.48 -6.73
N HIS A 181 -8.59 -0.14 -5.97
CA HIS A 181 -10.02 0.20 -5.98
C HIS A 181 -10.51 0.88 -4.70
N ALA A 182 -11.37 1.89 -4.87
CA ALA A 182 -11.95 2.65 -3.76
C ALA A 182 -12.81 1.80 -2.80
N MET A 183 -13.39 0.71 -3.32
CA MET A 183 -14.30 -0.17 -2.59
C MET A 183 -13.60 -1.09 -1.59
N LEU A 184 -12.28 -1.30 -1.74
CA LEU A 184 -11.50 -2.12 -0.81
C LEU A 184 -11.55 -1.57 0.61
N GLU A 185 -11.71 -0.26 0.79
CA GLU A 185 -11.95 0.31 2.13
C GLU A 185 -13.15 -0.35 2.80
N ARG A 186 -14.29 -0.39 2.10
CA ARG A 186 -15.53 -0.88 2.68
C ARG A 186 -15.37 -2.32 3.17
N ASP A 187 -14.68 -3.13 2.38
CA ASP A 187 -14.47 -4.54 2.67
C ASP A 187 -13.44 -4.76 3.80
N LEU A 188 -12.53 -3.79 4.00
CA LEU A 188 -11.51 -3.84 5.06
C LEU A 188 -11.87 -3.15 6.35
N ARG A 189 -12.97 -2.40 6.38
CA ARG A 189 -13.43 -1.70 7.59
C ARG A 189 -13.59 -2.65 8.79
N ALA A 190 -14.14 -3.85 8.56
CA ALA A 190 -14.32 -4.86 9.60
C ALA A 190 -12.99 -5.49 10.08
N VAL A 191 -11.90 -5.34 9.32
CA VAL A 191 -10.56 -5.78 9.75
C VAL A 191 -9.97 -4.79 10.75
N VAL A 192 -10.13 -3.49 10.51
CA VAL A 192 -9.69 -2.44 11.44
C VAL A 192 -10.38 -2.55 12.79
N MET A 193 -11.68 -2.86 12.81
CA MET A 193 -12.41 -3.04 14.07
C MET A 193 -11.98 -4.26 14.88
N ARG A 194 -11.13 -5.14 14.33
CA ARG A 194 -10.61 -6.36 14.98
C ARG A 194 -9.17 -6.22 15.46
N LEU A 195 -8.62 -5.01 15.38
CA LEU A 195 -7.30 -4.73 15.91
C LEU A 195 -7.31 -4.89 17.42
N ASP A 196 -6.32 -5.62 17.91
CA ASP A 196 -6.06 -5.80 19.31
C ASP A 196 -4.62 -5.39 19.56
N CYS A 197 -4.48 -4.16 20.05
CA CYS A 197 -3.21 -3.58 20.43
C CYS A 197 -2.96 -3.79 21.91
N LYS A 198 -1.70 -3.76 22.34
CA LYS A 198 -1.43 -3.68 23.79
C LYS A 198 -1.99 -2.38 24.39
N PRO A 199 -2.54 -2.44 25.62
CA PRO A 199 -2.99 -1.27 26.36
C PRO A 199 -1.91 -0.20 26.51
N GLN A 200 -2.33 1.07 26.51
CA GLN A 200 -1.43 2.21 26.55
C GLN A 200 -1.88 3.27 27.55
N ALA A 201 -0.94 4.12 27.99
CA ALA A 201 -1.20 5.17 28.96
C ALA A 201 -2.14 6.28 28.46
N GLY A 202 -2.36 6.38 27.15
CA GLY A 202 -3.24 7.37 26.52
C GLY A 202 -3.71 6.91 25.15
N THR A 203 -4.71 7.59 24.60
CA THR A 203 -5.16 7.37 23.22
C THR A 203 -4.06 7.78 22.24
N ARG A 204 -3.73 6.91 21.29
CA ARG A 204 -2.79 7.20 20.21
C ARG A 204 -3.45 7.02 18.85
N TYR A 205 -2.93 7.70 17.85
CA TYR A 205 -3.28 7.45 16.46
C TYR A 205 -2.21 6.54 15.85
N VAL A 206 -2.65 5.41 15.32
CA VAL A 206 -1.81 4.44 14.63
C VAL A 206 -2.14 4.47 13.14
N PHE A 207 -1.09 4.56 12.32
CA PHE A 207 -1.22 4.34 10.88
C PHE A 207 -1.23 2.85 10.61
N GLN A 208 -2.27 2.38 9.93
CA GLN A 208 -2.43 0.97 9.64
C GLN A 208 -2.62 0.72 8.15
N ASN A 209 -1.63 0.06 7.58
CA ASN A 209 -1.71 -0.53 6.24
C ASN A 209 -2.38 -1.90 6.39
N VAL A 210 -3.65 -1.98 6.02
CA VAL A 210 -4.39 -3.26 5.99
C VAL A 210 -4.29 -3.82 4.57
N HIS A 211 -3.66 -4.98 4.47
CA HIS A 211 -3.61 -5.75 3.24
C HIS A 211 -4.73 -6.79 3.23
N LEU A 212 -5.40 -6.91 2.09
CA LEU A 212 -6.23 -8.08 1.82
C LEU A 212 -5.39 -9.17 1.19
N GLN A 213 -5.32 -10.32 1.88
CA GLN A 213 -5.16 -11.62 1.24
C GLN A 213 -6.38 -12.47 1.58
N LEU A 214 -7.02 -13.01 0.55
CA LEU A 214 -7.56 -14.35 0.62
C LEU A 214 -6.68 -15.21 -0.30
N ALA A 215 -5.59 -15.72 0.27
CA ALA A 215 -5.13 -17.03 -0.16
C ALA A 215 -6.27 -17.98 0.20
N SER A 216 -7.01 -18.42 -0.81
CA SER A 216 -7.73 -19.68 -0.72
C SER A 216 -6.71 -20.78 -0.41
N ARG A 217 -6.38 -20.98 0.87
CA ARG A 217 -6.33 -22.33 1.42
C ARG A 217 -7.77 -22.78 1.57
N LEU A 218 -8.40 -23.05 0.42
CA LEU A 218 -9.06 -24.34 0.30
C LEU A 218 -7.91 -25.32 0.41
N GLU A 219 -7.75 -25.89 1.60
CA GLU A 219 -7.32 -27.28 1.66
C GLU A 219 -8.28 -28.00 0.71
N LEU A 220 -7.80 -28.30 -0.49
CA LEU A 220 -8.23 -29.52 -1.14
C LEU A 220 -7.75 -30.60 -0.17
N ASP A 221 -8.66 -30.99 0.73
CA ASP A 221 -8.69 -32.36 1.20
C ASP A 221 -8.61 -33.21 -0.08
N ASN A 222 -7.43 -33.80 -0.28
CA ASN A 222 -7.26 -34.88 -1.23
C ASN A 222 -8.05 -36.06 -0.63
N ASP A 223 -9.30 -36.19 -1.06
CA ASP A 223 -9.93 -37.50 -1.24
C ASP A 223 -9.60 -38.01 -2.65
#